data_AF-A0A840WPA4-F1
#
_entry.id   AF-A0A840WPA4-F1
#
_cell.length_a   1.000
_cell.length_b   1.000
_cell.length_c   1.000
_cell.angle_alpha   90.00
_cell.angle_beta   90.00
_cell.angle_gamma   90.00
#
_symmetry.space_group_name_H-M   'P 1'
#
loop_
_entity.id
_entity.type
_entity.pdbx_description
1 polymer ?
#
loop_
_entity_poly.entity_id
_entity_poly.type
_entity_poly.pdbx_seq_one_letter_code
_entity_poly.pdbx_strand_id
1 'polypeptide(L)' 'MSSAPAPIAGASVQPGTHQVMVWLYPVGQLAHLIPLPPGTARELAAQLNAAADLAERLSRGEGEK' A
#
# COMPACT_ATOMS: atom_id res chain seq x y z
N MET A 1 2.83 -5.66 -26.29
CA MET A 1 2.26 -5.07 -25.05
C MET A 1 3.08 -5.61 -23.89
N SER A 2 3.80 -4.76 -23.16
CA SER A 2 4.63 -5.22 -22.04
C SER A 2 3.71 -5.58 -20.87
N SER A 3 3.61 -6.87 -20.56
CA SER A 3 2.86 -7.41 -19.41
C SER A 3 3.72 -7.33 -18.15
N ALA A 4 4.31 -6.17 -17.86
CA ALA A 4 5.05 -6.01 -16.62
C ALA A 4 4.08 -6.28 -15.46
N PRO A 5 4.37 -7.25 -14.57
CA PRO A 5 3.51 -7.54 -13.42
C PRO A 5 3.27 -6.26 -12.62
N ALA A 6 2.07 -6.13 -12.07
CA ALA A 6 1.76 -5.00 -11.20
C ALA A 6 2.76 -4.98 -10.01
N PRO A 7 3.19 -3.80 -9.56
CA PRO A 7 4.05 -3.70 -8.38
C PRO A 7 3.36 -4.31 -7.17
N ILE A 8 4.13 -5.05 -6.36
CA ILE A 8 3.63 -5.68 -5.13
C ILE A 8 3.97 -4.77 -3.95
N ALA A 9 2.99 -4.52 -3.09
CA ALA A 9 3.18 -3.84 -1.82
C ALA A 9 3.04 -4.82 -0.65
N GLY A 10 3.72 -4.56 0.46
CA GLY A 10 3.53 -5.32 1.69
C GLY A 10 4.04 -4.59 2.92
N ALA A 11 3.76 -5.15 4.10
CA ALA A 11 4.22 -4.62 5.37
C ALA A 11 4.60 -5.73 6.37
N SER A 12 5.59 -5.44 7.21
CA SER A 12 6.05 -6.31 8.31
C SER A 12 6.47 -5.46 9.51
N VAL A 13 6.82 -6.09 10.62
CA VAL A 13 7.40 -5.41 11.78
C VAL A 13 8.89 -5.71 11.83
N GLN A 14 9.72 -4.68 11.94
CA GLN A 14 11.15 -4.84 12.18
C GLN A 14 11.38 -5.25 13.64
N PRO A 15 12.00 -6.42 13.90
CA PRO A 15 12.35 -6.83 15.26
C PRO A 15 13.33 -5.83 15.91
N GLY A 16 13.16 -5.57 17.20
CA GLY A 16 14.05 -4.70 17.98
C GLY A 16 13.75 -3.20 17.90
N THR A 17 13.24 -2.70 16.78
CA THR A 17 12.82 -1.29 16.65
C THR A 17 11.31 -1.09 16.80
N HIS A 18 10.52 -2.18 16.68
CA HIS A 18 9.05 -2.16 16.69
C HIS A 18 8.45 -1.21 15.63
N GLN A 19 9.21 -0.92 14.57
CA GLN A 19 8.75 -0.13 13.45
C GLN A 19 8.01 -1.02 12.46
N VAL A 20 7.00 -0.45 11.81
CA VAL A 20 6.34 -1.09 10.67
C VAL A 20 7.18 -0.80 9.43
N MET A 21 7.65 -1.83 8.76
CA MET A 21 8.35 -1.73 7.49
C MET A 21 7.35 -1.89 6.37
N VAL A 22 7.16 -0.85 5.55
CA VAL A 22 6.39 -0.94 4.31
C VAL A 22 7.36 -1.15 3.15
N TRP A 23 7.01 -2.01 2.20
CA TRP A 23 7.75 -2.13 0.96
C TRP A 23 6.87 -2.03 -0.28
N LEU A 24 7.49 -1.47 -1.32
CA LEU A 24 7.00 -1.50 -2.68
C LEU A 24 8.05 -2.21 -3.52
N TYR A 25 7.66 -3.29 -4.18
CA TYR A 25 8.52 -4.06 -5.09
C TYR A 25 8.04 -3.84 -6.53
N PRO A 26 8.68 -2.93 -7.28
CA PRO A 26 8.55 -2.88 -8.73
C PRO A 26 9.25 -4.11 -9.32
N VAL A 27 8.67 -4.67 -10.38
CA VAL A 27 9.22 -5.88 -11.02
C VAL A 27 10.63 -5.60 -11.54
N GLY A 28 11.59 -6.41 -11.10
CA GLY A 28 12.99 -6.30 -11.53
C GLY A 28 13.80 -5.23 -10.79
N GLN A 29 13.26 -4.61 -9.73
CA GLN A 29 13.97 -3.62 -8.91
C GLN A 29 14.05 -4.06 -7.44
N LEU A 30 14.97 -3.46 -6.68
CA LEU A 30 15.02 -3.66 -5.24
C LEU A 30 13.80 -3.01 -4.58
N ALA A 31 13.27 -3.66 -3.55
CA ALA A 31 12.15 -3.14 -2.79
C ALA A 31 12.56 -1.85 -2.04
N HIS A 32 11.75 -0.80 -2.15
CA HIS A 32 11.93 0.39 -1.31
C HIS A 32 11.35 0.12 0.08
N LEU A 33 12.19 0.10 1.11
CA LEU A 33 11.78 -0.13 2.49
C LEU A 33 11.59 1.20 3.22
N ILE A 34 10.40 1.41 3.77
CA ILE A 34 10.02 2.63 4.50
C ILE A 34 9.68 2.24 5.94
N PRO A 35 10.53 2.59 6.93
CA PRO A 35 10.19 2.43 8.33
C PRO A 35 9.16 3.48 8.76
N LEU A 36 8.07 3.03 9.37
CA LEU A 36 7.02 3.88 9.92
C LEU A 36 6.82 3.59 11.40
N PRO A 37 6.69 4.62 12.24
CA PRO A 37 6.14 4.47 13.59
C PRO A 37 4.73 3.86 13.54
N PRO A 38 4.29 3.11 14.57
CA PRO A 38 2.97 2.47 14.58
C PRO A 38 1.78 3.42 14.35
N GLY A 39 1.86 4.66 14.84
CA GLY A 39 0.83 5.68 14.61
C GLY A 39 0.69 6.02 13.12
N THR A 40 1.79 6.40 12.48
CA THR A 40 1.84 6.72 11.04
C THR A 40 1.44 5.53 10.17
N ALA A 41 1.81 4.31 10.56
CA ALA A 41 1.40 3.11 9.85
C ALA A 41 -0.13 2.89 9.88
N ARG A 42 -0.79 3.22 11.00
CA ARG A 42 -2.26 3.16 11.10
C ARG A 42 -2.93 4.23 10.24
N GLU A 43 -2.38 5.44 10.23
CA GLU A 43 -2.88 6.52 9.37
C GLU A 43 -2.78 6.13 7.89
N LEU A 44 -1.65 5.56 7.47
CA LEU A 44 -1.48 5.04 6.11
C LEU A 44 -2.48 3.92 5.79
N ALA A 45 -2.70 2.98 6.72
CA ALA A 45 -3.69 1.92 6.54
C ALA A 45 -5.11 2.48 6.38
N ALA A 46 -5.47 3.51 7.15
CA ALA A 46 -6.77 4.17 7.04
C ALA A 46 -6.94 4.87 5.67
N GLN A 47 -5.90 5.55 5.19
CA GLN A 47 -5.91 6.17 3.86
C GLN A 47 -6.04 5.13 2.74
N LEU A 48 -5.33 4.01 2.85
CA LEU A 48 -5.42 2.90 1.89
C LEU A 48 -6.82 2.29 1.86
N ASN A 49 -7.43 2.04 3.02
CA ASN A 49 -8.79 1.52 3.09
C ASN A 49 -9.80 2.50 2.45
N ALA A 50 -9.73 3.79 2.79
CA ALA A 50 -10.61 4.80 2.22
C ALA A 50 -10.47 4.92 0.70
N ALA A 51 -9.25 4.82 0.17
CA ALA A 51 -8.99 4.79 -1.26
C ALA A 51 -9.57 3.53 -1.93
N ALA A 52 -9.45 2.36 -1.28
CA ALA A 52 -10.02 1.12 -1.77
C ALA A 52 -11.56 1.17 -1.81
N ASP A 53 -12.20 1.66 -0.75
CA ASP A 53 -13.65 1.83 -0.68
C ASP A 53 -14.16 2.76 -1.78
N LEU A 54 -13.46 3.88 -2.02
CA LEU A 54 -13.79 4.80 -3.10
C LEU A 54 -13.62 4.15 -4.48
N ALA A 55 -12.51 3.44 -4.70
CA ALA A 55 -12.27 2.74 -5.96
C ALA A 55 -13.34 1.68 -6.25
N GLU A 56 -13.80 0.97 -5.21
CA GLU A 56 -14.89 -0.01 -5.34
C GLU A 56 -16.22 0.66 -5.73
N ARG A 57 -16.59 1.77 -5.07
CA ARG A 57 -17.78 2.56 -5.40
C ARG A 57 -17.75 3.07 -6.84
N LEU A 58 -16.60 3.60 -7.28
CA LEU A 58 -16.41 4.06 -8.66
C LEU A 58 -16.50 2.90 -9.66
N SER A 59 -15.94 1.73 -9.32
CA SER A 59 -16.01 0.53 -10.17
C SER A 59 -17.43 -0.01 -10.34
N ARG A 60 -18.32 0.25 -9.38
CA ARG A 60 -19.75 -0.08 -9.43
C ARG A 60 -20.61 0.99 -10.13
N GLY A 61 -20.02 2.11 -10.54
CA GLY A 61 -20.74 3.22 -11.19
C GLY A 61 -21.48 4.15 -10.23
N GLU A 62 -21.19 4.12 -8.91
CA GLU A 62 -21.90 4.90 -7.89
C GLU A 62 -21.41 6.36 -7.74
N GLY A 63 -20.75 6.92 -8.77
CA GLY A 63 -20.13 8.25 -8.73
C GLY A 63 -20.52 9.21 -9.87
N GLU A 64 -21.32 8.76 -10.84
CA GLU A 64 -21.81 9.60 -11.94
C GLU A 64 -23.29 9.96 -11.71
N LYS A 65 -23.52 11.03 -10.95
CA LYS A 65 -24.75 11.84 -11.01
C LYS A 65 -24.42 13.31 -10.83
#